data_AF-I3YEP6-F1
#
_entry.id   AF-I3YEP6-F1
#
_cell.length_a   1.000
_cell.length_b   1.000
_cell.length_c   1.000
_cell.angle_alpha   90.00
_cell.angle_beta   90.00
_cell.angle_gamma   90.00
#
_symmetry.space_group_name_H-M   'P 1'
#
loop_
_entity.id
_entity.type
_entity.pdbx_description
1 polymer ?
#
loop_
_entity_poly.entity_id
_entity_poly.type
_entity_poly.pdbx_seq_one_letter_code
_entity_poly.pdbx_strand_id
1 'polypeptide(L)'
;MSASILEHFTSLEDPRIERHKRHALADLVLLTICAVVSGVDGREVLEDFGREKLDWLRQLAPFENGVPSDDCLANVIARLSPKGFQACLLSWTQSVAAARLAAT
;
A
#
# COMPACT_ATOMS: atom_id res chain seq x y z
N MET A 1 -4.67 20.24 1.98
CA MET A 1 -4.21 18.93 2.49
C MET A 1 -4.81 17.88 1.58
N SER A 2 -3.98 17.11 0.89
CA SER A 2 -4.46 15.99 0.06
C SER A 2 -4.74 14.81 0.98
N ALA A 3 -5.85 14.11 0.76
CA ALA A 3 -6.16 12.86 1.44
C ALA A 3 -5.63 11.63 0.68
N SER A 4 -4.74 11.86 -0.29
CA SER A 4 -4.10 10.82 -1.09
C SER A 4 -3.26 9.91 -0.20
N ILE A 5 -3.58 8.62 -0.20
CA ILE A 5 -2.87 7.62 0.59
C ILE A 5 -1.36 7.60 0.25
N LEU A 6 -1.00 7.68 -1.04
CA LEU A 6 0.40 7.55 -1.46
C LEU A 6 1.29 8.67 -0.92
N GLU A 7 0.76 9.89 -0.80
CA GLU A 7 1.52 11.03 -0.27
C GLU A 7 1.98 10.78 1.16
N HIS A 8 1.13 10.15 1.99
CA HIS A 8 1.45 9.82 3.38
C HIS A 8 2.45 8.69 3.54
N PHE A 9 2.72 7.92 2.49
CA PHE A 9 3.70 6.82 2.51
C PHE A 9 5.02 7.18 1.83
N THR A 10 5.20 8.42 1.36
CA THR A 10 6.47 8.87 0.74
C THR A 10 7.67 8.86 1.67
N SER A 11 7.45 9.01 2.98
CA SER A 11 8.50 8.97 4.01
C SER A 11 8.80 7.55 4.51
N LEU A 12 8.07 6.54 4.05
CA LEU A 12 8.31 5.15 4.44
C LEU A 12 9.60 4.66 3.77
N GLU A 13 10.59 4.32 4.58
CA GLU A 13 11.85 3.77 4.09
C GLU A 13 11.63 2.42 3.41
N ASP A 14 12.24 2.24 2.24
CA ASP A 14 12.22 0.97 1.52
C ASP A 14 13.36 0.07 2.02
N PRO A 15 13.06 -0.98 2.81
CA PRO A 15 14.09 -1.84 3.42
C PRO A 15 14.72 -2.80 2.41
N ARG A 16 14.25 -2.82 1.16
CA ARG A 16 14.75 -3.72 0.11
C ARG A 16 16.06 -3.19 -0.45
N ILE A 17 16.91 -4.11 -0.89
CA ILE A 17 18.08 -3.76 -1.70
C ILE A 17 17.66 -3.47 -3.14
N GLU A 18 18.40 -2.62 -3.86
CA GLU A 18 18.01 -2.11 -5.20
C GLU A 18 17.62 -3.20 -6.19
N ARG A 19 18.37 -4.31 -6.28
CA ARG A 19 18.07 -5.40 -7.21
C ARG A 19 16.73 -6.13 -6.96
N HIS A 20 16.09 -5.90 -5.80
CA HIS A 20 14.77 -6.47 -5.45
C HIS A 20 13.63 -5.43 -5.53
N LYS A 21 13.86 -4.26 -6.14
CA LYS A 21 12.86 -3.18 -6.29
C LYS A 21 12.18 -3.18 -7.67
N ARG A 22 11.79 -4.36 -8.17
CA ARG A 22 11.01 -4.47 -9.42
C ARG A 22 9.67 -3.74 -9.33
N HIS A 23 8.95 -3.88 -8.21
CA HIS A 23 7.71 -3.16 -7.96
C HIS A 23 7.98 -1.96 -7.04
N ALA A 24 7.33 -0.82 -7.30
CA ALA A 24 7.43 0.33 -6.43
C ALA A 24 6.93 -0.01 -5.01
N LEU A 25 7.55 0.56 -3.97
CA LEU A 25 7.10 0.31 -2.60
C LEU A 25 5.65 0.78 -2.39
N ALA A 26 5.31 1.91 -3.01
CA ALA A 26 3.97 2.48 -3.02
C ALA A 26 2.92 1.48 -3.54
N ASP A 27 3.19 0.79 -4.65
CA ASP A 27 2.28 -0.20 -5.24
C ASP A 27 2.02 -1.37 -4.26
N LEU A 28 3.09 -1.88 -3.63
CA LEU A 28 3.03 -2.98 -2.66
C LEU A 28 2.21 -2.61 -1.42
N VAL A 29 2.44 -1.41 -0.89
CA VAL A 29 1.74 -0.88 0.28
C VAL A 29 0.28 -0.62 -0.03
N LEU A 30 -0.01 0.02 -1.16
CA LEU A 30 -1.37 0.31 -1.61
C LEU A 30 -2.17 -0.98 -1.78
N LEU A 31 -1.61 -1.97 -2.49
CA LEU A 31 -2.24 -3.28 -2.68
C LEU A 31 -2.57 -3.92 -1.33
N THR A 32 -1.60 -3.95 -0.42
CA THR A 32 -1.76 -4.56 0.91
C THR A 32 -2.87 -3.88 1.72
N ILE A 33 -2.88 -2.55 1.76
CA ILE A 33 -3.89 -1.80 2.51
C ILE A 33 -5.29 -2.01 1.90
N CYS A 34 -5.41 -1.89 0.57
CA CYS A 34 -6.69 -2.08 -0.11
C CYS A 34 -7.25 -3.49 0.12
N ALA A 35 -6.41 -4.52 0.06
CA ALA A 35 -6.83 -5.89 0.32
C ALA A 35 -7.31 -6.06 1.77
N VAL A 36 -6.51 -5.64 2.76
CA VAL A 36 -6.86 -5.77 4.19
C VAL A 36 -8.14 -5.01 4.55
N VAL A 37 -8.30 -3.78 4.05
CA VAL A 37 -9.53 -2.99 4.27
C VAL A 37 -10.74 -3.62 3.59
N SER A 38 -10.54 -4.35 2.49
CA SER A 38 -11.59 -5.12 1.82
C SER A 38 -11.92 -6.46 2.51
N GLY A 39 -11.28 -6.76 3.64
CA GLY A 39 -11.51 -7.98 4.40
C GLY A 39 -10.73 -9.20 3.90
N VAL A 40 -9.72 -9.00 3.06
CA VAL A 40 -8.79 -10.06 2.67
C VAL A 40 -7.91 -10.40 3.87
N ASP A 41 -7.97 -11.66 4.31
CA ASP A 41 -7.15 -12.17 5.41
C ASP A 41 -6.22 -13.28 4.89
N GLY A 42 -4.95 -13.22 5.28
CA GLY A 42 -3.91 -14.12 4.81
C GLY A 42 -3.12 -13.61 3.60
N ARG A 43 -1.93 -14.20 3.42
CA ARG A 43 -0.97 -13.82 2.38
C ARG A 43 -1.29 -14.42 1.02
N GLU A 44 -1.86 -15.62 0.99
CA GLU A 44 -2.13 -16.44 -0.20
C GLU A 44 -3.26 -15.92 -1.10
N VAL A 45 -3.76 -14.72 -0.80
CA VAL A 45 -4.93 -14.12 -1.44
C VAL A 45 -4.67 -12.67 -1.86
N LEU A 46 -3.47 -12.12 -1.57
CA LEU A 46 -3.14 -10.74 -1.93
C LEU A 46 -2.85 -10.60 -3.42
N GLU A 47 -2.09 -11.54 -3.99
CA GLU A 47 -1.83 -11.60 -5.43
C GLU A 47 -3.13 -11.76 -6.21
N ASP A 48 -4.04 -12.64 -5.76
CA ASP A 48 -5.35 -12.85 -6.38
C ASP A 48 -6.22 -11.59 -6.33
N PHE A 49 -6.32 -10.93 -5.16
CA PHE A 49 -6.99 -9.65 -5.04
C PHE A 49 -6.39 -8.60 -5.98
N GLY A 50 -5.06 -8.53 -6.04
CA GLY A 50 -4.34 -7.61 -6.92
C GLY A 50 -4.63 -7.87 -8.39
N ARG A 51 -4.69 -9.14 -8.80
CA ARG A 51 -5.02 -9.56 -10.17
C ARG A 51 -6.48 -9.21 -10.51
N GLU A 52 -7.41 -9.47 -9.60
CA GLU A 52 -8.84 -9.18 -9.81
C GLU A 52 -9.11 -7.66 -9.86
N LYS A 53 -8.39 -6.86 -9.07
CA LYS A 53 -8.62 -5.42 -8.93
C LYS A 53 -7.59 -4.54 -9.64
N LEU A 54 -6.72 -5.10 -10.48
CA LEU A 54 -5.60 -4.37 -11.09
C LEU A 54 -6.02 -3.10 -11.82
N ASP A 55 -7.09 -3.15 -12.61
CA ASP A 55 -7.57 -2.00 -13.38
C ASP A 55 -8.10 -0.87 -12.47
N TRP A 56 -8.65 -1.22 -11.31
CA TRP A 56 -9.05 -0.25 -10.30
C TRP A 56 -7.84 0.30 -9.54
N LEU A 57 -6.91 -0.56 -9.14
CA LEU A 57 -5.67 -0.18 -8.47
C LEU A 57 -4.83 0.80 -9.32
N ARG A 58 -4.85 0.63 -10.65
CA ARG A 58 -4.19 1.52 -11.60
C ARG A 58 -4.71 2.96 -11.63
N GLN A 59 -5.90 3.21 -11.07
CA GLN A 59 -6.44 4.56 -10.90
C GLN A 59 -5.79 5.28 -9.71
N LEU A 60 -5.12 4.53 -8.82
CA LEU A 60 -4.52 5.05 -7.59
C LEU A 60 -2.99 5.05 -7.64
N ALA A 61 -2.36 4.07 -8.30
CA ALA A 61 -0.91 4.00 -8.51
C ALA A 61 -0.56 3.36 -9.87
N PRO A 62 0.67 3.48 -10.39
CA PRO A 62 1.00 3.02 -11.74
C PRO A 62 0.94 1.50 -11.97
N PHE A 63 1.42 0.70 -11.00
CA PHE A 63 1.60 -0.76 -11.18
C PHE A 63 2.32 -1.12 -12.49
N GLU A 64 3.43 -0.44 -12.80
CA GLU A 64 4.16 -0.56 -14.09
C GLU A 64 4.57 -2.00 -14.38
N ASN A 65 4.96 -2.74 -13.34
CA ASN A 65 5.41 -4.12 -13.44
C ASN A 65 4.30 -5.14 -13.10
N GLY A 66 3.04 -4.70 -13.06
CA GLY A 66 1.89 -5.53 -12.70
C GLY A 66 1.82 -5.86 -11.21
N VAL A 67 1.04 -6.88 -10.89
CA VAL A 67 0.79 -7.33 -9.52
C VAL A 67 2.02 -8.08 -9.00
N PRO A 68 2.58 -7.69 -7.84
CA PRO A 68 3.66 -8.44 -7.19
C PRO A 68 3.14 -9.79 -6.69
N SER A 69 4.01 -10.81 -6.67
CA SER A 69 3.63 -12.12 -6.15
C SER A 69 3.44 -12.11 -4.63
N ASP A 70 2.74 -13.12 -4.12
CA ASP A 70 2.56 -13.29 -2.66
C ASP A 70 3.90 -13.37 -1.92
N ASP A 71 4.89 -14.08 -2.46
CA ASP A 71 6.24 -14.13 -1.91
C ASP A 71 6.90 -12.74 -1.87
N CYS A 72 6.70 -11.93 -2.90
CA CYS A 72 7.22 -10.57 -2.92
C CYS A 72 6.58 -9.76 -1.78
N LEU A 73 5.26 -9.74 -1.70
CA LEU A 73 4.52 -9.02 -0.66
C LEU A 73 4.91 -9.47 0.75
N ALA A 74 4.93 -10.78 0.99
CA ALA A 74 5.29 -11.37 2.27
C ALA A 74 6.69 -10.93 2.74
N ASN A 75 7.67 -10.96 1.83
CA ASN A 75 9.05 -10.56 2.13
C ASN A 75 9.18 -9.06 2.42
N VAL A 76 8.46 -8.21 1.69
CA VAL A 76 8.52 -6.76 1.90
C VAL A 76 7.84 -6.39 3.21
N ILE A 77 6.60 -6.81 3.42
CA ILE A 77 5.83 -6.50 4.62
C ILE A 77 6.57 -6.96 5.89
N ALA A 78 7.20 -8.14 5.87
CA ALA A 78 7.97 -8.65 7.00
C ALA A 78 9.20 -7.79 7.35
N ARG A 79 9.71 -6.99 6.42
CA ARG A 79 10.90 -6.15 6.59
C ARG A 79 10.58 -4.69 6.83
N LEU A 80 9.34 -4.25 6.62
CA LEU A 80 8.95 -2.87 6.85
C LEU A 80 9.05 -2.53 8.34
N SER A 81 9.52 -1.32 8.63
CA SER A 81 9.51 -0.78 9.99
C SER A 81 8.06 -0.70 10.49
N PRO A 82 7.68 -1.46 11.55
CA PRO A 82 6.31 -1.42 12.05
C PRO A 82 5.93 -0.01 12.53
N LYS A 83 6.87 0.69 13.17
CA LYS A 83 6.68 2.07 13.64
C LYS A 83 6.54 3.05 12.47
N GLY A 84 7.38 2.91 11.45
CA GLY A 84 7.33 3.78 10.26
C GLY A 84 6.02 3.60 9.48
N PHE A 85 5.63 2.35 9.26
CA PHE A 85 4.36 2.03 8.61
C PHE A 85 3.16 2.55 9.41
N GLN A 86 3.13 2.30 10.72
CA GLN A 86 2.06 2.80 11.59
C GLN A 86 1.95 4.33 11.57
N ALA A 87 3.08 5.05 11.58
CA ALA A 87 3.08 6.51 11.52
C ALA A 87 2.47 7.03 10.21
N CYS A 88 2.82 6.42 9.07
CA CYS A 88 2.26 6.77 7.76
C CYS A 88 0.75 6.51 7.72
N LEU A 89 0.32 5.32 8.18
CA LEU A 89 -1.09 4.92 8.21
C LEU A 89 -1.92 5.83 9.12
N LEU A 90 -1.39 6.20 10.28
CA LEU A 90 -2.05 7.13 11.21
C LEU A 90 -2.18 8.52 10.59
N SER A 91 -1.12 9.02 9.94
CA SER A 91 -1.14 10.31 9.24
C SER A 91 -2.21 10.36 8.16
N TRP A 92 -2.32 9.31 7.35
CA TRP A 92 -3.35 9.21 6.31
C TRP A 92 -4.77 9.15 6.89
N THR A 93 -5.02 8.29 7.86
CA THR A 93 -6.37 8.14 8.46
C THR A 93 -6.83 9.40 9.17
N GLN A 94 -5.92 10.15 9.82
CA GLN A 94 -6.22 11.46 10.39
C GLN A 94 -6.56 12.50 9.32
N SER A 95 -5.83 12.51 8.19
CA SER A 95 -6.12 13.39 7.04
C SER A 95 -7.51 13.12 6.45
N VAL A 96 -7.86 11.83 6.27
CA VAL A 96 -9.20 11.41 5.80
C VAL A 96 -10.30 11.84 6.79
N ALA A 97 -10.08 11.65 8.09
CA ALA A 97 -11.05 12.06 9.11
C ALA A 97 -11.26 13.59 9.14
N ALA A 98 -10.18 14.37 9.01
CA ALA A 98 -10.26 15.82 8.95
C ALA A 98 -10.98 16.31 7.68
N ALA A 99 -10.70 15.70 6.52
CA ALA A 99 -11.37 16.02 5.26
C ALA A 99 -12.88 15.75 5.33
N ARG A 100 -13.29 14.67 6.01
CA ARG A 100 -14.71 14.36 6.24
C ARG A 100 -15.41 15.40 7.11
N LEU A 101 -14.76 15.86 8.18
CA LEU A 101 -15.30 16.90 9.06
C LEU A 101 -15.42 18.26 8.36
N ALA A 102 -14.49 18.59 7.45
CA ALA A 102 -14.56 19.82 6.66
C ALA A 102 -15.65 19.80 5.57
N ALA A 103 -16.17 18.62 5.22
CA ALA A 103 -17.23 18.44 4.23
C ALA A 103 -18.65 18.37 4.86
N THR A 104 -18.75 18.57 6.18
CA THR A 104 -20.02 18.61 6.93
C THR A 104 -20.28 20.01 7.43
#